data_AF-A0A4Q3S1Q2-F1
#
_entry.id   AF-A0A4Q3S1Q2-F1
#
_cell.length_a   1.000
_cell.length_b   1.000
_cell.length_c   1.000
_cell.angle_alpha   90.00
_cell.angle_beta   90.00
_cell.angle_gamma   90.00
#
_symmetry.space_group_name_H-M   'P 1'
#
loop_
_entity.id
_entity.type
_entity.pdbx_description
1 polymer ?
#
loop_
_entity_poly.entity_id
_entity_poly.type
_entity_poly.pdbx_seq_one_letter_code
_entity_poly.pdbx_strand_id
1 'polypeptide(L)'
;MSDAFLPDAPLREALASPAAWARRLAYATAAGVFLGAVGAFGTFVAAPLANRVADWVVMFWVGTLLYPVVTALAVIQGHRWGISAWFSVPFAVSLASLPMTLASI
;
A
#
# COMPACT_ATOMS: atom_id res chain seq x y z
N MET A 1 -2.69 34.60 -0.79
CA MET A 1 -2.88 33.89 0.49
C MET A 1 -2.92 32.41 0.15
N SER A 2 -1.73 31.79 0.02
CA SER A 2 -1.61 30.38 -0.32
C SER A 2 -1.64 29.59 0.98
N ASP A 3 -2.66 28.76 1.15
CA ASP A 3 -2.67 27.72 2.16
C ASP A 3 -1.53 26.75 1.83
N ALA A 4 -0.40 26.94 2.50
CA ALA A 4 0.63 25.93 2.58
C ALA A 4 0.04 24.78 3.41
N PHE A 5 -0.62 23.86 2.72
CA PHE A 5 -0.88 22.50 3.19
C PHE A 5 0.49 21.90 3.51
N LEU A 6 0.99 22.12 4.73
CA LEU A 6 2.24 21.55 5.22
C LEU A 6 2.09 20.02 5.15
N PRO A 7 2.70 19.35 4.15
CA PRO A 7 2.46 17.92 3.92
C PRO A 7 3.03 17.05 5.04
N ASP A 8 3.86 17.63 5.90
CA ASP A 8 4.78 16.89 6.76
C ASP A 8 4.10 16.45 8.06
N ALA A 9 3.29 17.31 8.68
CA ALA A 9 2.65 17.04 9.97
C ALA A 9 1.58 15.92 9.90
N PRO A 10 0.58 15.99 9.00
CA PRO A 10 -0.46 14.95 8.96
C PRO A 10 0.08 13.60 8.45
N LEU A 11 1.06 13.61 7.55
CA LEU A 11 1.70 12.39 7.05
C LEU A 11 2.55 11.72 8.13
N ARG A 12 3.30 12.50 8.91
CA ARG A 12 4.07 12.00 10.06
C ARG A 12 3.16 11.42 11.13
N GLU A 13 2.08 12.10 11.49
CA GLU A 13 1.14 11.62 12.51
C GLU A 13 0.44 10.33 12.07
N ALA A 14 0.06 10.26 10.79
CA ALA A 14 -0.54 9.08 10.18
C ALA A 14 0.46 7.91 10.01
N LEU A 15 1.77 8.17 9.98
CA LEU A 15 2.82 7.15 9.94
C LEU A 15 3.37 6.80 11.34
N ALA A 16 3.22 7.66 12.34
CA ALA A 16 3.80 7.48 13.67
C ALA A 16 2.82 6.86 14.68
N SER A 17 1.51 6.99 14.50
CA SER A 17 0.52 6.49 15.47
C SER A 17 0.35 4.96 15.38
N PRO A 18 0.65 4.19 16.46
CA PRO A 18 0.40 2.75 16.48
C PRO A 18 -1.08 2.40 16.27
N ALA A 19 -1.99 3.24 16.78
CA ALA A 19 -3.42 3.07 16.60
C ALA A 19 -3.86 3.25 15.14
N ALA A 20 -3.23 4.17 14.39
CA ALA A 20 -3.50 4.33 12.97
C ALA A 20 -3.03 3.10 12.17
N TRP A 21 -1.86 2.56 12.48
CA TRP A 21 -1.35 1.32 11.87
C TRP A 21 -2.22 0.10 12.20
N ALA A 22 -2.65 -0.03 13.46
CA ALA A 22 -3.57 -1.10 13.86
C ALA A 22 -4.88 -1.04 13.06
N ARG A 23 -5.46 0.15 12.86
CA ARG A 23 -6.67 0.31 12.02
C ARG A 23 -6.42 -0.06 10.56
N ARG A 24 -5.29 0.37 9.99
CA ARG A 24 -4.92 0.02 8.61
C ARG A 24 -4.75 -1.48 8.43
N LEU A 25 -4.06 -2.15 9.36
CA LEU A 25 -3.92 -3.61 9.34
C LEU A 25 -5.27 -4.31 9.53
N ALA A 26 -6.16 -3.81 10.38
CA ALA A 26 -7.51 -4.36 10.52
C ALA A 26 -8.29 -4.29 9.19
N TYR A 27 -8.26 -3.14 8.50
CA TYR A 27 -8.88 -3.00 7.18
C TYR A 27 -8.22 -3.88 6.12
N ALA A 28 -6.88 -3.97 6.13
CA ALA A 28 -6.13 -4.83 5.22
C ALA A 28 -6.49 -6.31 5.42
N THR A 29 -6.59 -6.77 6.66
CA THR A 29 -7.04 -8.13 7.00
C THR A 29 -8.47 -8.37 6.54
N ALA A 30 -9.39 -7.45 6.81
CA ALA A 30 -10.79 -7.59 6.39
C ALA A 30 -10.92 -7.67 4.86
N ALA A 31 -10.20 -6.81 4.13
CA ALA A 31 -10.17 -6.83 2.67
C ALA A 31 -9.54 -8.12 2.12
N GLY A 32 -8.41 -8.56 2.69
CA GLY A 32 -7.74 -9.80 2.29
C GLY A 32 -8.60 -11.04 2.54
N VAL A 33 -9.25 -11.14 3.70
CA VAL A 33 -10.18 -12.23 4.01
C VAL A 33 -11.35 -12.25 3.03
N PHE A 34 -11.96 -11.08 2.78
CA PHE A 34 -13.08 -10.97 1.86
C PHE A 34 -12.68 -11.40 0.43
N LEU A 35 -11.59 -10.87 -0.10
CA LEU A 35 -11.14 -11.16 -1.47
C LEU A 35 -10.62 -12.59 -1.63
N GLY A 36 -9.94 -13.14 -0.62
CA GLY A 36 -9.51 -14.54 -0.61
C GLY A 36 -10.67 -15.53 -0.47
N ALA A 37 -11.74 -15.14 0.23
CA ALA A 37 -12.96 -15.95 0.33
C ALA A 37 -13.76 -15.95 -0.98
N VAL A 38 -13.93 -14.77 -1.60
CA VAL A 38 -14.59 -14.62 -2.90
C VAL A 38 -13.79 -15.30 -4.02
N GLY A 39 -12.45 -15.36 -3.90
CA GLY A 39 -11.58 -15.88 -4.95
C GLY A 39 -11.49 -14.91 -6.12
N ALA A 40 -11.21 -13.64 -5.82
CA ALA A 40 -11.10 -12.59 -6.83
C ALA A 40 -10.10 -12.98 -7.95
N PHE A 41 -10.45 -12.63 -9.19
CA PHE A 41 -9.66 -12.89 -10.42
C PHE A 41 -9.52 -14.36 -10.85
N GLY A 42 -10.25 -15.30 -10.24
CA GLY A 42 -10.27 -16.71 -10.68
C GLY A 42 -8.95 -17.45 -10.48
N THR A 43 -7.96 -16.83 -9.83
CA THR A 43 -6.57 -17.30 -9.76
C THR A 43 -6.38 -18.52 -8.87
N PHE A 44 -7.41 -18.95 -8.14
CA PHE A 44 -7.29 -20.00 -7.12
C PHE A 44 -8.54 -20.90 -6.98
N VAL A 45 -9.28 -21.16 -8.06
CA VAL A 45 -10.49 -22.00 -7.98
C VAL A 45 -10.18 -23.41 -7.44
N ALA A 46 -8.95 -23.90 -7.61
CA ALA A 46 -8.48 -25.20 -7.14
C ALA A 46 -7.74 -25.20 -5.79
N ALA A 47 -7.39 -24.04 -5.22
CA ALA A 47 -6.63 -23.98 -3.97
C ALA A 47 -7.56 -24.02 -2.74
N PRO A 48 -7.15 -24.65 -1.62
CA PRO A 48 -7.91 -24.63 -0.38
C PRO A 48 -8.22 -23.21 0.08
N LEU A 49 -9.44 -22.98 0.60
CA LEU A 49 -9.90 -21.66 1.07
C LEU A 49 -8.90 -20.97 2.00
N ALA A 50 -8.31 -21.73 2.93
CA ALA A 50 -7.32 -21.20 3.89
C ALA A 50 -6.09 -20.61 3.20
N ASN A 51 -5.57 -21.27 2.15
CA ASN A 51 -4.41 -20.79 1.41
C ASN A 51 -4.72 -19.49 0.68
N ARG A 52 -5.89 -19.41 0.04
CA ARG A 52 -6.34 -18.19 -0.65
C ARG A 52 -6.46 -17.02 0.32
N VAL A 53 -7.12 -17.25 1.44
CA VAL A 53 -7.27 -16.22 2.47
C VAL A 53 -5.92 -15.78 3.01
N ALA A 54 -5.02 -16.71 3.29
CA ALA A 54 -3.67 -16.39 3.75
C ALA A 54 -2.90 -15.55 2.72
N ASP A 55 -2.89 -15.96 1.45
CA ASP A 55 -2.19 -15.25 0.37
C ASP A 55 -2.72 -13.82 0.22
N TRP A 56 -4.05 -13.66 0.15
CA TRP A 56 -4.68 -12.34 0.02
C TRP A 56 -4.42 -11.46 1.23
N VAL A 57 -4.50 -11.99 2.46
CA VAL A 57 -4.22 -11.22 3.68
C VAL A 57 -2.77 -10.77 3.71
N VAL A 58 -1.82 -11.66 3.43
CA VAL A 58 -0.38 -11.33 3.40
C VAL A 58 -0.09 -10.27 2.35
N MET A 59 -0.65 -10.42 1.14
CA MET A 59 -0.48 -9.45 0.06
C MET A 59 -1.00 -8.06 0.45
N PHE A 60 -2.17 -7.99 1.10
CA PHE A 60 -2.73 -6.74 1.62
C PHE A 60 -1.90 -6.13 2.75
N TRP A 61 -1.33 -6.95 3.64
CA TRP A 61 -0.41 -6.48 4.69
C TRP A 61 0.84 -5.86 4.08
N VAL A 62 1.47 -6.54 3.12
CA VAL A 62 2.68 -6.05 2.44
C VAL A 62 2.40 -4.70 1.78
N GLY A 63 1.31 -4.59 1.01
CA GLY A 63 0.94 -3.32 0.38
C GLY A 63 0.66 -2.21 1.41
N THR A 64 -0.06 -2.53 2.48
CA THR A 64 -0.41 -1.57 3.54
C THR A 64 0.82 -1.05 4.28
N LEU A 65 1.83 -1.89 4.49
CA LEU A 65 3.08 -1.51 5.15
C LEU A 65 4.02 -0.74 4.18
N LEU A 66 4.09 -1.16 2.93
CA LEU A 66 5.07 -0.66 1.96
C LEU A 66 4.64 0.68 1.33
N TYR A 67 3.43 0.75 0.79
CA TYR A 67 3.04 1.88 -0.06
C TYR A 67 2.99 3.23 0.67
N PRO A 68 2.48 3.37 1.91
CA PRO A 68 2.49 4.66 2.59
C PRO A 68 3.89 5.24 2.75
N VAL A 69 4.89 4.38 3.02
CA VAL A 69 6.29 4.78 3.16
C VAL A 69 6.86 5.20 1.81
N VAL A 70 6.65 4.39 0.77
CA VAL A 70 7.16 4.68 -0.58
C VAL A 70 6.54 5.96 -1.13
N THR A 71 5.23 6.16 -1.00
CA THR A 71 4.56 7.38 -1.49
C THR A 71 4.99 8.61 -0.70
N ALA A 72 5.24 8.48 0.61
CA ALA A 72 5.77 9.57 1.42
C ALA A 72 7.16 10.02 0.91
N LEU A 73 8.07 9.06 0.71
CA LEU A 73 9.40 9.33 0.18
C LEU A 73 9.32 9.93 -1.23
N ALA A 74 8.44 9.42 -2.08
CA ALA A 74 8.23 9.91 -3.43
C ALA A 74 7.77 11.36 -3.47
N VAL A 75 6.83 11.75 -2.59
CA VAL A 75 6.37 13.15 -2.49
C VAL A 75 7.49 14.06 -2.00
N ILE A 76 8.21 13.66 -0.96
CA ILE A 76 9.32 14.45 -0.41
C ILE A 76 10.42 14.64 -1.47
N GLN A 77 10.80 13.55 -2.15
CA GLN A 77 11.85 13.60 -3.16
C GLN A 77 11.41 14.32 -4.44
N GLY A 78 10.15 14.14 -4.85
CA GLY A 78 9.54 14.84 -5.97
C GLY A 78 9.55 16.35 -5.74
N HIS A 79 9.18 16.80 -4.53
CA HIS A 79 9.26 18.21 -4.16
C HIS A 79 10.69 18.76 -4.23
N ARG A 80 11.69 17.99 -3.75
CA ARG A 80 13.12 18.36 -3.84
C ARG A 80 13.63 18.49 -5.28
N TRP A 81 13.06 17.75 -6.22
CA TRP A 81 13.42 17.78 -7.64
C TRP A 81 12.52 18.68 -8.49
N GLY A 82 11.56 19.38 -7.89
CA GLY A 82 10.58 20.20 -8.62
C GLY A 82 9.60 19.39 -9.48
N ILE A 83 9.47 18.08 -9.20
CA ILE A 83 8.58 17.15 -9.92
C ILE A 83 7.24 17.08 -9.17
N SER A 84 6.14 17.20 -9.91
CA SER A 84 4.79 17.09 -9.34
C SER A 84 4.52 15.72 -8.71
N ALA A 85 3.74 15.70 -7.62
CA ALA A 85 3.27 14.49 -6.95
C ALA A 85 2.55 13.53 -7.92
N TRP A 86 1.87 14.08 -8.94
CA TRP A 86 1.19 13.32 -9.98
C TRP A 86 2.12 12.44 -10.82
N PHE A 87 3.41 12.76 -10.90
CA PHE A 87 4.39 11.95 -11.62
C PHE A 87 5.24 11.10 -10.67
N SER A 88 5.66 11.65 -9.54
CA SER A 88 6.54 10.95 -8.60
C SER A 88 5.85 9.78 -7.88
N VAL A 89 4.58 9.91 -7.49
CA VAL A 89 3.85 8.85 -6.77
C VAL A 89 3.59 7.63 -7.66
N PRO A 90 3.00 7.74 -8.87
CA PRO A 90 2.79 6.58 -9.73
C PRO A 90 4.11 5.88 -10.10
N PHE A 91 5.16 6.65 -10.37
CA PHE A 91 6.48 6.10 -10.67
C PHE A 91 7.04 5.28 -9.50
N ALA A 92 6.97 5.82 -8.28
CA ALA A 92 7.45 5.13 -7.09
C ALA A 92 6.61 3.88 -6.76
N VAL A 93 5.28 3.93 -6.95
CA VAL A 93 4.39 2.78 -6.79
C VAL A 93 4.75 1.67 -7.79
N SER A 94 5.00 2.03 -9.05
CA SER A 94 5.45 1.08 -10.08
C SER A 94 6.78 0.42 -9.69
N LEU A 95 7.76 1.22 -9.25
CA LEU A 95 9.05 0.69 -8.78
C LEU A 95 8.92 -0.24 -7.57
N ALA A 96 8.12 0.14 -6.57
CA ALA A 96 7.88 -0.67 -5.38
C ALA A 96 7.13 -1.98 -5.69
N SER A 97 6.40 -2.03 -6.80
CA SER A 97 5.66 -3.21 -7.22
C SER A 97 6.53 -4.19 -8.01
N LEU A 98 7.70 -3.76 -8.54
CA LEU A 98 8.60 -4.61 -9.33
C LEU A 98 8.99 -5.91 -8.62
N PRO A 99 9.39 -5.92 -7.33
CA PRO A 99 9.77 -7.17 -6.67
C PRO A 99 8.60 -8.15 -6.57
N MET A 100 7.38 -7.66 -6.31
CA MET A 100 6.18 -8.51 -6.29
C MET A 100 5.86 -9.07 -7.66
N THR A 101 5.99 -8.25 -8.71
CA THR A 101 5.81 -8.72 -10.08
C THR A 101 6.84 -9.81 -10.42
N LEU A 102 8.11 -9.60 -10.12
CA LEU A 102 9.17 -10.59 -10.41
C LEU A 102 9.03 -11.88 -9.61
N ALA A 103 8.49 -11.82 -8.39
CA ALA A 103 8.21 -13.01 -7.57
C ALA A 103 6.97 -13.80 -8.05
N SER A 104 6.18 -13.25 -8.98
CA SER A 104 4.94 -13.86 -9.49
C SER A 104 5.10 -14.53 -10.86
N ILE A 105 6.28 -14.45 -11.48
CA ILE A 105 6.65 -15.10 -12.76
C ILE A 105 7.40 -16.40 -12.45
#